data_AF-A0A2M7B3W6-F1
#
_entry.id   AF-A0A2M7B3W6-F1
#
_cell.length_a   1.000
_cell.length_b   1.000
_cell.length_c   1.000
_cell.angle_alpha   90.00
_cell.angle_beta   90.00
_cell.angle_gamma   90.00
#
_symmetry.space_group_name_H-M   'P 1'
#
loop_
_entity.id
_entity.type
_entity.pdbx_description
1 polymer ?
#
loop_
_entity_poly.entity_id
_entity_poly.type
_entity_poly.pdbx_seq_one_letter_code
_entity_poly.pdbx_strand_id
1 'polypeptide(L)'
;MTLPQPDVLYSIVSRLFRIEEVTWGDPQKTFVVRYRGALLTDDSAAAYDQLAEALRPLNVTPLFRVEDGRQTVILAAGVIRPTPGRISINIALFILTLLSVLFTGAMSSYQGEMPADFFGQIKTLLLNLWVGWPFAVSLLAILL
;
A
#
# COMPACT_ATOMS: atom_id res chain seq x y z
N MET A 1 5.54 2.72 28.60
CA MET A 1 5.07 1.44 28.04
C MET A 1 6.10 0.39 28.42
N THR A 2 5.70 -0.66 29.14
CA THR A 2 6.61 -1.76 29.50
C THR A 2 6.84 -2.62 28.26
N LEU A 3 8.10 -2.78 27.85
CA LEU A 3 8.46 -3.67 26.75
C LEU A 3 8.04 -5.12 27.09
N PRO A 4 7.56 -5.91 26.12
CA PRO A 4 7.20 -7.31 26.36
C PRO A 4 8.41 -8.11 26.88
N GLN A 5 8.16 -9.11 27.72
CA GLN A 5 9.24 -9.97 28.22
C GLN A 5 9.94 -10.70 27.07
N PRO A 6 11.29 -10.74 27.05
CA PRO A 6 12.08 -11.38 25.99
C PRO A 6 11.65 -12.80 25.63
N ASP A 7 11.30 -13.60 26.63
CA ASP A 7 10.95 -15.01 26.47
C ASP A 7 9.65 -15.21 25.69
N VAL A 8 8.69 -14.29 25.90
CA VAL A 8 7.40 -14.32 25.20
C VAL A 8 7.61 -14.05 23.72
N LEU A 9 8.38 -13.01 23.36
CA LEU A 9 8.67 -12.67 21.97
C LEU A 9 9.42 -13.79 21.25
N TYR A 10 10.42 -14.37 21.93
CA TYR A 10 11.16 -15.51 21.39
C TYR A 10 10.25 -16.70 21.10
N SER A 11 9.35 -17.04 22.03
CA SER A 11 8.42 -18.17 21.87
C SER A 11 7.43 -18.00 20.71
N ILE A 12 7.00 -16.76 20.43
CA ILE A 12 6.06 -16.45 19.35
C ILE A 12 6.77 -16.55 18.00
N VAL A 13 7.98 -15.96 17.89
CA VAL A 13 8.74 -15.94 16.64
C VAL A 13 9.28 -17.33 16.29
N SER A 14 9.75 -18.11 17.27
CA SER A 14 10.34 -19.44 17.04
C SER A 14 9.37 -20.48 16.45
N ARG A 15 8.05 -20.23 16.55
CA ARG A 15 7.02 -21.08 15.94
C ARG A 15 6.98 -21.03 14.42
N LEU A 16 7.37 -19.91 13.83
CA LEU A 16 7.26 -19.64 12.39
C LEU A 16 8.63 -19.36 11.75
N PHE A 17 9.64 -19.10 12.57
CA PHE A 17 10.96 -18.68 12.13
C PHE A 17 12.04 -19.42 12.93
N ARG A 18 12.97 -20.06 12.24
CA ARG A 18 14.18 -20.63 12.83
C ARG A 18 15.11 -19.48 13.20
N ILE A 19 15.28 -19.25 14.50
CA ILE A 19 16.14 -18.20 15.03
C ILE A 19 17.57 -18.73 15.13
N GLU A 20 18.50 -18.07 14.45
CA GLU A 20 19.94 -18.34 14.53
C GLU A 20 20.66 -17.29 15.38
N GLU A 21 20.25 -16.04 15.26
CA GLU A 21 20.86 -14.91 15.96
C GLU A 21 19.77 -13.95 16.46
N VAL A 22 19.96 -13.41 17.66
CA VAL A 22 19.07 -12.44 18.30
C VAL A 22 19.86 -11.19 18.63
N THR A 23 19.41 -10.04 18.15
CA THR A 23 19.96 -8.74 18.51
C THR A 23 18.87 -7.89 19.16
N TRP A 24 19.03 -7.63 20.46
CA TRP A 24 18.13 -6.73 21.18
C TRP A 24 18.36 -5.28 20.74
N GLY A 25 17.26 -4.56 20.54
CA GLY A 25 17.30 -3.13 20.23
C GLY A 25 17.74 -2.32 21.45
N ASP A 26 18.40 -1.20 21.18
CA ASP A 26 18.71 -0.19 22.19
C ASP A 26 17.47 0.72 22.37
N PRO A 27 17.17 1.26 23.57
CA PRO A 27 16.14 2.29 23.76
C PRO A 27 16.22 3.49 22.80
N GLN A 28 17.36 3.76 22.14
CA GLN A 28 17.46 4.78 21.07
C GLN A 28 17.00 4.30 19.68
N LYS A 29 16.84 2.99 19.45
CA LYS A 29 16.47 2.42 18.15
C LYS A 29 14.97 2.12 18.09
N THR A 30 14.35 2.35 16.94
CA THR A 30 12.90 2.17 16.70
C THR A 30 12.43 0.69 16.72
N PHE A 31 13.31 -0.27 17.00
CA PHE A 31 12.98 -1.69 17.04
C PHE A 31 13.31 -2.31 18.40
N VAL A 32 12.45 -3.21 18.87
CA VAL A 32 12.55 -3.92 20.16
C VAL A 32 13.59 -5.04 20.07
N VAL A 33 13.53 -5.82 18.99
CA VAL A 33 14.43 -6.97 18.78
C VAL A 33 14.50 -7.31 17.30
N ARG A 34 15.64 -7.86 16.89
CA ARG A 34 15.90 -8.39 15.56
C ARG A 34 16.24 -9.87 15.67
N TYR A 35 15.53 -10.70 14.93
CA TYR A 35 15.81 -12.13 14.78
C TYR A 35 16.35 -12.39 13.38
N ARG A 36 17.50 -13.05 13.25
CA ARG A 36 18.06 -13.50 11.97
C ARG A 36 18.01 -15.02 11.88
N GLY A 37 17.78 -15.53 10.68
CA GLY A 37 17.67 -16.96 10.41
C GLY A 37 16.82 -17.24 9.18
N ALA A 38 15.89 -18.19 9.27
CA ALA A 38 15.07 -18.62 8.13
C ALA A 38 13.62 -18.96 8.54
N LEU A 39 12.67 -18.61 7.68
CA LEU A 39 11.28 -19.03 7.82
C LEU A 39 11.17 -20.55 7.76
N LEU A 40 10.28 -21.11 8.57
CA LEU A 40 10.02 -22.55 8.59
C LEU A 40 9.08 -23.00 7.46
N THR A 41 8.52 -22.05 6.72
CA THR A 41 7.51 -22.26 5.68
C THR A 41 7.85 -21.40 4.47
N ASP A 42 7.60 -21.93 3.27
CA ASP A 42 7.87 -21.24 2.00
C ASP A 42 6.87 -20.09 1.75
N ASP A 43 5.66 -20.20 2.30
CA ASP A 43 4.65 -19.14 2.30
C ASP A 43 4.96 -18.07 3.35
N SER A 44 5.83 -17.14 2.95
CA SER A 44 6.19 -15.98 3.77
C SER A 44 5.02 -15.04 4.08
N ALA A 45 3.98 -15.00 3.24
CA ALA A 45 2.81 -14.14 3.46
C ALA A 45 1.93 -14.72 4.58
N ALA A 46 1.62 -16.02 4.53
CA ALA A 46 0.90 -16.68 5.60
C ALA A 46 1.66 -16.66 6.92
N ALA A 47 2.99 -16.81 6.89
CA ALA A 47 3.83 -16.69 8.09
C ALA A 47 3.81 -15.26 8.67
N TYR A 48 3.77 -14.25 7.82
CA TYR A 48 3.64 -12.86 8.24
C TYR A 48 2.31 -12.61 8.95
N ASP A 49 1.20 -13.02 8.36
CA ASP A 49 -0.14 -12.79 8.90
C ASP A 49 -0.30 -13.45 10.27
N GLN A 50 0.13 -14.71 10.41
CA GLN A 50 0.11 -15.44 11.68
C GLN A 50 0.98 -14.75 12.74
N LEU A 51 2.18 -14.29 12.37
CA LEU A 51 3.07 -13.62 13.32
C LEU A 51 2.54 -12.25 13.73
N ALA A 52 1.98 -11.50 12.78
CA ALA A 52 1.38 -10.19 13.04
C ALA A 52 0.17 -10.29 13.97
N GLU A 53 -0.68 -11.30 13.77
CA GLU A 53 -1.84 -11.55 14.64
C GLU A 53 -1.42 -11.93 16.06
N ALA A 54 -0.40 -12.79 16.22
CA ALA A 54 0.12 -13.18 17.52
C ALA A 54 0.79 -12.03 18.29
N LEU A 55 1.42 -11.07 17.58
CA LEU A 55 2.10 -9.92 18.18
C LEU A 55 1.19 -8.69 18.40
N ARG A 56 0.00 -8.68 17.78
CA ARG A 56 -0.98 -7.59 17.90
C ARG A 56 -1.38 -7.25 19.34
N PRO A 57 -1.64 -8.22 20.26
CA PRO A 57 -1.95 -7.93 21.66
C PRO A 57 -0.80 -7.26 22.41
N LEU A 58 0.44 -7.46 21.97
CA LEU A 58 1.65 -6.90 22.57
C LEU A 58 1.99 -5.51 22.03
N ASN A 59 1.18 -4.96 21.12
CA ASN A 59 1.46 -3.73 20.37
C ASN A 59 2.83 -3.77 19.67
N VAL A 60 3.17 -4.89 19.06
CA VAL A 60 4.41 -5.09 18.30
C VAL A 60 4.07 -5.43 16.86
N THR A 61 4.76 -4.80 15.91
CA THR A 61 4.62 -5.11 14.47
C THR A 61 5.85 -5.89 14.00
N PRO A 62 5.68 -7.09 13.42
CA PRO A 62 6.78 -7.77 12.74
C PRO A 62 7.05 -7.11 11.38
N LEU A 63 8.32 -6.98 11.03
CA LEU A 63 8.80 -6.49 9.74
C LEU A 63 9.76 -7.53 9.16
N PHE A 64 9.37 -8.14 8.05
CA PHE A 64 10.19 -9.14 7.38
C PHE A 64 11.12 -8.42 6.40
N ARG A 65 12.41 -8.71 6.49
CA ARG A 65 13.43 -8.15 5.62
C ARG A 65 14.42 -9.23 5.23
N VAL A 66 15.13 -8.99 4.14
CA VAL A 66 16.34 -9.73 3.80
C VAL A 66 17.50 -8.76 3.95
N GLU A 67 18.38 -9.01 4.92
CA GLU A 67 19.60 -8.23 5.17
C GLU A 67 20.80 -9.14 4.88
N ASP A 68 21.75 -8.66 4.07
CA ASP A 68 22.98 -9.43 3.74
C ASP A 68 22.70 -10.85 3.18
N GLY A 69 21.60 -11.00 2.44
CA GLY A 69 21.18 -12.29 1.89
C GLY A 69 20.52 -13.24 2.90
N ARG A 70 20.25 -12.79 4.13
CA ARG A 70 19.61 -13.57 5.19
C ARG A 70 18.25 -13.01 5.58
N GLN A 71 17.29 -13.90 5.82
CA GLN A 71 15.98 -13.49 6.31
C GLN A 71 16.11 -12.96 7.74
N THR A 72 15.42 -11.85 7.99
CA THR A 72 15.48 -11.10 9.24
C THR A 72 14.06 -10.66 9.60
N VAL A 73 13.64 -10.97 10.82
CA VAL A 73 12.38 -10.50 11.41
C VAL A 73 12.71 -9.42 12.44
N ILE A 74 12.32 -8.18 12.15
CA ILE A 74 12.47 -7.04 13.05
C ILE A 74 11.14 -6.80 13.75
N LEU A 75 11.15 -6.78 15.08
CA LEU A 75 9.98 -6.43 15.87
C LEU A 75 10.03 -4.94 16.23
N ALA A 76 9.13 -4.15 15.65
CA ALA A 76 9.01 -2.72 15.94
C ALA A 76 7.98 -2.47 17.05
N ALA A 77 8.27 -1.51 17.93
CA ALA A 77 7.32 -1.09 18.96
C ALA A 77 6.19 -0.26 18.32
N GLY A 78 4.95 -0.59 18.66
CA GLY A 78 3.74 0.01 18.09
C GLY A 78 3.13 -0.85 16.98
N VAL A 79 1.80 -0.80 16.89
CA VAL A 79 1.06 -1.35 15.74
C VAL A 79 0.99 -0.25 14.69
N ILE A 80 1.59 -0.47 13.51
CA ILE A 80 1.29 0.38 12.35
C ILE A 80 -0.17 0.12 12.03
N ARG A 81 -1.06 1.03 12.44
CA ARG A 81 -2.47 0.99 12.05
C ARG A 81 -2.56 1.72 10.72
N PRO A 82 -2.65 1.03 9.56
CA PRO A 82 -2.95 1.72 8.32
C PRO A 82 -4.27 2.45 8.52
N THR A 83 -4.23 3.77 8.48
CA THR A 83 -5.44 4.58 8.57
C THR A 83 -6.28 4.23 7.34
N PRO A 84 -7.53 3.77 7.50
CA PRO A 84 -8.35 3.47 6.34
C PRO A 84 -8.46 4.73 5.49
N GLY A 85 -8.06 4.61 4.21
CA GLY A 85 -8.14 5.72 3.26
C GLY A 85 -9.56 6.27 3.23
N ARG A 86 -9.71 7.59 3.15
CA ARG A 86 -11.02 8.21 3.07
C ARG A 86 -11.66 7.83 1.74
N ILE A 87 -12.59 6.87 1.77
CA ILE A 87 -13.30 6.36 0.59
C ILE A 87 -13.88 7.52 -0.24
N SER A 88 -14.39 8.55 0.42
CA SER A 88 -14.90 9.76 -0.23
C SER A 88 -13.84 10.51 -1.05
N ILE A 89 -12.60 10.62 -0.56
CA ILE A 89 -11.50 11.24 -1.29
C ILE A 89 -11.14 10.39 -2.50
N ASN A 90 -11.04 9.08 -2.34
CA ASN A 90 -10.70 8.17 -3.45
C ASN A 90 -11.76 8.22 -4.56
N ILE A 91 -13.05 8.23 -4.19
CA ILE A 91 -14.14 8.37 -5.16
C ILE A 91 -14.09 9.73 -5.85
N ALA A 92 -13.88 10.83 -5.10
CA ALA A 92 -13.77 12.16 -5.69
C ALA A 92 -12.59 12.26 -6.67
N LEU A 93 -11.42 11.73 -6.30
CA LEU A 93 -10.24 11.68 -7.17
C LEU A 93 -10.50 10.81 -8.41
N PHE A 94 -11.14 9.65 -8.25
CA PHE A 94 -11.49 8.78 -9.37
C PHE A 94 -12.42 9.45 -10.37
N ILE A 95 -13.49 10.11 -9.89
CA ILE A 95 -14.41 10.87 -10.74
C ILE A 95 -13.66 12.00 -11.45
N LEU A 96 -12.80 12.73 -10.74
CA LEU A 96 -11.99 13.80 -11.33
C LEU A 96 -11.07 13.27 -12.44
N THR A 97 -10.44 12.11 -12.23
CA THR A 97 -9.61 11.44 -13.23
C THR A 97 -10.44 11.02 -14.44
N LEU A 98 -11.61 10.42 -14.22
CA LEU A 98 -12.50 9.99 -15.30
C LEU A 98 -12.94 11.18 -16.15
N LEU A 99 -13.33 12.29 -15.51
CA LEU A 99 -13.70 13.52 -16.21
C LEU A 99 -12.52 14.11 -17.00
N SER A 100 -11.31 14.08 -16.43
CA SER A 100 -10.10 14.56 -17.10
C SER A 100 -9.81 13.74 -18.36
N VAL A 101 -9.88 12.41 -18.27
CA VAL A 101 -9.65 11.50 -19.40
C VAL A 101 -10.71 11.68 -20.48
N LEU A 102 -11.99 11.78 -20.10
CA LEU A 102 -13.07 12.05 -21.05
C LEU A 102 -12.90 13.42 -21.73
N PHE A 103 -12.44 14.44 -20.98
CA PHE A 103 -12.18 15.77 -21.54
C PHE A 103 -11.04 15.74 -22.55
N THR A 104 -9.93 15.07 -22.25
CA THR A 104 -8.84 14.84 -23.20
C THR A 104 -9.33 14.06 -24.42
N GLY A 105 -10.10 13.00 -24.23
CA GLY A 105 -10.67 12.22 -25.32
C GLY A 105 -11.61 13.04 -26.22
N ALA A 106 -12.45 13.89 -25.61
CA ALA A 106 -13.33 14.79 -26.34
C ALA A 106 -12.52 15.83 -27.13
N MET A 107 -11.47 16.39 -26.55
CA MET A 107 -10.57 17.31 -27.25
C MET A 107 -9.92 16.65 -28.48
N SER A 108 -9.50 15.38 -28.38
CA SER A 108 -8.87 14.66 -29.49
C SER A 108 -9.85 14.14 -30.54
N SER A 109 -11.11 13.89 -30.17
CA SER A 109 -12.08 13.19 -31.03
C SER A 109 -13.20 14.08 -31.54
N TYR A 110 -13.34 15.31 -31.04
CA TYR A 110 -14.36 16.24 -31.48
C TYR A 110 -14.05 16.78 -32.88
N GLN A 111 -14.96 16.54 -33.83
CA GLN A 111 -14.85 16.94 -35.24
C GLN A 111 -15.83 18.05 -35.64
N GLY A 112 -16.57 18.62 -34.68
CA GLY A 112 -17.54 19.68 -34.94
C GLY A 112 -16.90 21.07 -35.08
N GLU A 113 -17.72 22.07 -35.42
CA GLU A 113 -17.28 23.46 -35.44
C GLU A 113 -16.88 23.89 -34.02
N MET A 114 -15.69 24.49 -33.90
CA MET A 114 -15.18 25.02 -32.64
C MET A 114 -15.35 26.54 -32.64
N PRO A 115 -15.95 27.12 -31.57
CA PRO A 115 -15.96 28.57 -31.39
C PRO A 115 -14.55 29.16 -31.38
N ALA A 116 -14.37 30.39 -31.86
CA ALA A 116 -13.09 31.09 -31.78
C ALA A 116 -12.73 31.45 -30.33
N ASP A 117 -13.74 31.63 -29.47
CA ASP A 117 -13.57 32.00 -28.07
C ASP A 117 -13.15 30.81 -27.21
N PHE A 118 -12.12 31.00 -26.38
CA PHE A 118 -11.61 29.99 -25.46
C PHE A 118 -12.69 29.41 -24.53
N PHE A 119 -13.54 30.28 -23.95
CA PHE A 119 -14.66 29.84 -23.11
C PHE A 119 -15.72 29.07 -23.91
N GLY A 120 -15.95 29.45 -25.16
CA GLY A 120 -16.85 28.74 -26.08
C GLY A 120 -16.34 27.34 -26.40
N GLN A 121 -15.03 27.18 -26.61
CA GLN A 121 -14.38 25.89 -26.83
C GLN A 121 -14.52 24.98 -25.60
N ILE A 122 -14.18 25.47 -24.41
CA ILE A 122 -14.33 24.71 -23.16
C ILE A 122 -15.78 24.27 -22.98
N LYS A 123 -16.74 25.19 -23.12
CA LYS A 123 -18.18 24.86 -22.98
C LYS A 123 -18.61 23.78 -23.97
N THR A 124 -18.17 23.89 -25.22
CA THR A 124 -18.50 22.92 -26.28
C THR A 124 -17.93 21.54 -25.96
N LEU A 125 -16.68 21.47 -25.49
CA LEU A 125 -16.05 20.21 -25.08
C LEU A 125 -16.71 19.61 -23.83
N LEU A 126 -17.09 20.43 -22.85
CA LEU A 126 -17.80 19.96 -21.65
C LEU A 126 -19.20 19.41 -21.98
N LEU A 127 -19.93 20.05 -22.90
CA LEU A 127 -21.24 19.56 -23.35
C LEU A 127 -21.12 18.27 -24.19
N ASN A 128 -19.99 18.09 -24.88
CA ASN A 128 -19.71 16.92 -25.72
C ASN A 128 -18.73 15.94 -25.06
N LEU A 129 -18.64 15.94 -23.72
CA LEU A 129 -17.68 15.13 -22.97
C LEU A 129 -17.82 13.62 -23.25
N TRP A 130 -19.04 13.21 -23.61
CA TRP A 130 -19.34 11.83 -23.98
C TRP A 130 -18.53 11.35 -25.18
N VAL A 131 -18.15 12.22 -26.12
CA VAL A 131 -17.37 11.86 -27.32
C VAL A 131 -15.99 11.27 -26.95
N GLY A 132 -15.47 11.58 -25.77
CA GLY A 132 -14.20 11.02 -25.27
C GLY A 132 -14.27 9.59 -24.73
N TRP A 133 -15.44 8.94 -24.73
CA TRP A 133 -15.60 7.59 -24.17
C TRP A 133 -14.69 6.51 -24.81
N PRO A 134 -14.40 6.49 -26.13
CA PRO A 134 -13.54 5.46 -26.72
C PRO A 134 -12.10 5.54 -26.20
N PHE A 135 -11.62 6.76 -25.93
CA PHE A 135 -10.30 7.01 -25.35
C PHE A 135 -10.22 6.53 -23.90
N ALA A 136 -11.25 6.81 -23.10
CA ALA A 136 -11.33 6.30 -21.73
C ALA A 136 -11.33 4.77 -21.70
N VAL A 137 -12.08 4.12 -22.60
CA VAL A 137 -12.12 2.65 -22.70
C VAL A 137 -10.78 2.07 -23.11
N SER A 138 -10.05 2.68 -24.06
CA SER A 138 -8.73 2.14 -24.45
C SER A 138 -7.71 2.22 -23.30
N LEU A 139 -7.73 3.30 -22.51
CA LEU A 139 -6.88 3.45 -21.33
C LEU A 139 -7.23 2.47 -20.21
N LEU A 140 -8.53 2.20 -20.01
CA LEU A 140 -8.95 1.20 -19.03
C LEU A 140 -8.58 -0.22 -19.48
N ALA A 141 -8.69 -0.51 -20.78
CA ALA A 141 -8.39 -1.83 -21.33
C ALA A 141 -6.91 -2.21 -21.25
N ILE A 142 -5.98 -1.25 -21.32
CA ILE A 142 -4.55 -1.54 -21.14
C ILE A 142 -4.14 -1.69 -19.66
N LEU A 143 -4.96 -1.17 -18.74
CA LEU A 143 -4.68 -1.20 -17.31
C LEU A 143 -5.29 -2.41 -16.58
N LEU A 144 -6.26 -3.08 -17.21
CA LEU A 144 -6.95 -4.27 -16.71
C LEU A 144 -6.24 -5.56 -17.15
#